data_AF-A0A6G1IUL7-F1
#
_entry.id   AF-A0A6G1IUL7-F1
#
_cell.length_a   1.000
_cell.length_b   1.000
_cell.length_c   1.000
_cell.angle_alpha   90.00
_cell.angle_beta   90.00
_cell.angle_gamma   90.00
#
_symmetry.space_group_name_H-M   'P 1'
#
loop_
_entity.id
_entity.type
_entity.pdbx_description
1 polymer ?
#
loop_
_entity_poly.entity_id
_entity_poly.type
_entity_poly.pdbx_seq_one_letter_code
_entity_poly.pdbx_strand_id
1 'polypeptide(L)'
;MKRGALDSFFKPSAPKKPKYEATPDKSQHTTYPFSIPQLPPSFAEQLSFAPAEEGKIINDQPDLDLVYYQPYIPSSIAADMFSFLRESLPFYRVQYTIKRGTVDTQINTPRYTTVFGVDATSRFTVDGDLIDASSGRPVKKGQYRCRPRPIPQCLDHLRTLTEGTSGETFNFCLVNYYADGKDNISYHSDDERFLGPDPAIASYSLGAKRDFLMKHKPPAPSTATPAPVKEPKPLTVPLGSGDMVLMRGKTQANWLHSIPRRAGDEAKKGRINITFRKAMVKGGTENYYQYNVGGGRVWRWSEGEGMVPWTDKDGE
;
A
#
# COMPACT_ATOMS: atom_id res chain seq x y z
N MET A 1 -38.37 -40.59 -10.31
CA MET A 1 -37.56 -39.47 -10.85
C MET A 1 -36.42 -39.19 -9.87
N LYS A 2 -35.16 -39.44 -10.26
CA LYS A 2 -33.99 -39.30 -9.38
C LYS A 2 -33.59 -37.81 -9.27
N ARG A 3 -33.70 -37.25 -8.06
CA ARG A 3 -33.06 -35.98 -7.67
C ARG A 3 -31.54 -36.24 -7.61
N GLY A 4 -30.79 -35.84 -8.63
CA GLY A 4 -29.35 -36.09 -8.64
C GLY A 4 -28.52 -35.19 -9.56
N ALA A 5 -29.11 -34.18 -10.21
CA ALA A 5 -28.41 -33.36 -11.20
C ALA A 5 -28.19 -31.89 -10.79
N LEU A 6 -28.70 -31.45 -9.62
CA LEU A 6 -28.62 -30.05 -9.18
C LEU A 6 -27.57 -29.78 -8.08
N ASP A 7 -27.13 -30.81 -7.34
CA ASP A 7 -26.11 -30.65 -6.27
C ASP A 7 -24.67 -30.56 -6.79
N SER A 8 -24.45 -30.81 -8.09
CA SER A 8 -23.12 -30.72 -8.72
C SER A 8 -22.70 -29.30 -9.11
N PHE A 9 -23.63 -28.32 -9.08
CA PHE A 9 -23.34 -26.93 -9.49
C PHE A 9 -22.88 -26.02 -8.34
N PHE A 10 -22.94 -26.47 -7.09
CA PHE A 10 -22.61 -25.66 -5.91
C PHE A 10 -21.45 -26.20 -5.07
N LYS A 11 -20.62 -27.11 -5.60
CA LYS A 11 -19.37 -27.44 -4.90
C LYS A 11 -18.43 -26.24 -4.98
N PRO A 12 -17.96 -25.68 -3.84
CA PRO A 12 -16.84 -24.76 -3.84
C PRO A 12 -15.69 -25.43 -4.59
N SER A 13 -15.11 -24.74 -5.59
CA SER A 13 -13.91 -25.27 -6.24
C SER A 13 -12.86 -25.47 -5.16
N ALA A 14 -12.22 -26.64 -5.12
CA ALA A 14 -11.08 -26.86 -4.24
C ALA A 14 -10.07 -25.72 -4.43
N PRO A 15 -9.45 -25.21 -3.35
CA PRO A 15 -8.51 -24.12 -3.44
C PRO A 15 -7.44 -24.47 -4.48
N LYS A 16 -7.31 -23.63 -5.50
CA LYS A 16 -6.26 -23.84 -6.50
C LYS A 16 -4.93 -23.71 -5.77
N LYS A 17 -4.06 -24.72 -5.88
CA LYS A 17 -2.71 -24.63 -5.34
C LYS A 17 -2.03 -23.36 -5.87
N PRO A 18 -1.26 -22.63 -5.04
CA PRO A 18 -0.43 -21.53 -5.50
C PRO A 18 0.38 -21.99 -6.72
N LYS A 19 0.42 -21.18 -7.77
CA LYS A 19 1.21 -21.47 -8.98
C LYS A 19 2.72 -21.23 -8.80
N TYR A 20 3.12 -20.86 -7.59
CA TYR A 20 4.50 -20.57 -7.23
C TYR A 20 4.93 -21.47 -6.06
N GLU A 21 6.22 -21.78 -6.01
CA GLU A 21 6.82 -22.53 -4.91
C GLU A 21 7.04 -21.60 -3.71
N ALA A 22 6.43 -21.95 -2.57
CA ALA A 22 6.61 -21.19 -1.34
C ALA A 22 8.03 -21.42 -0.79
N THR A 23 8.64 -20.37 -0.26
CA THR A 23 9.90 -20.49 0.50
C THR A 23 9.62 -20.94 1.94
N PRO A 24 10.49 -21.77 2.55
CA PRO A 24 10.41 -22.06 3.98
C PRO A 24 10.74 -20.84 4.85
N ASP A 25 11.47 -19.86 4.31
CA ASP A 25 11.95 -18.71 5.06
C ASP A 25 10.83 -17.68 5.30
N LYS A 26 10.80 -17.14 6.53
CA LYS A 26 9.82 -16.13 6.94
C LYS A 26 10.51 -14.97 7.64
N SER A 27 10.05 -13.76 7.38
CA SER A 27 10.35 -12.60 8.21
C SER A 27 9.61 -12.74 9.54
N GLN A 28 10.35 -12.75 10.64
CA GLN A 28 9.81 -12.83 12.00
C GLN A 28 10.14 -11.56 12.77
N HIS A 29 9.19 -11.08 13.56
CA HIS A 29 9.40 -9.98 14.48
C HIS A 29 8.29 -9.98 15.52
N THR A 30 8.60 -9.63 16.77
CA THR A 30 7.65 -9.67 17.90
C THR A 30 6.43 -8.74 17.74
N THR A 31 6.48 -7.80 16.80
CA THR A 31 5.37 -6.88 16.47
C THR A 31 4.60 -7.28 15.20
N TYR A 32 4.97 -8.38 14.55
CA TYR A 32 4.13 -9.01 13.55
C TYR A 32 3.05 -9.86 14.24
N PRO A 33 1.79 -9.83 13.78
CA PRO A 33 0.78 -10.77 14.25
C PRO A 33 1.15 -12.23 14.01
N PHE A 34 1.80 -12.51 12.88
CA PHE A 34 2.32 -13.82 12.50
C PHE A 34 3.51 -13.65 11.55
N SER A 35 4.33 -14.70 11.43
CA SER A 35 5.49 -14.75 10.54
C SER A 35 5.09 -14.55 9.08
N ILE A 36 5.78 -13.67 8.35
CA ILE A 36 5.46 -13.31 6.97
C ILE A 36 6.44 -14.00 6.02
N PRO A 37 6.00 -14.89 5.11
CA PRO A 37 6.86 -15.52 4.11
C PRO A 37 7.73 -14.53 3.34
N GLN A 38 8.97 -14.92 3.08
CA GLN A 38 9.83 -14.23 2.13
C GLN A 38 9.32 -14.42 0.69
N LEU A 39 9.82 -13.61 -0.25
CA LEU A 39 9.47 -13.81 -1.67
C LEU A 39 9.90 -15.21 -2.14
N PRO A 40 9.04 -15.91 -2.92
CA PRO A 40 9.46 -17.06 -3.71
C PRO A 40 10.73 -16.75 -4.52
N PRO A 41 11.71 -17.67 -4.60
CA PRO A 41 12.94 -17.45 -5.36
C PRO A 41 12.68 -17.05 -6.82
N SER A 42 11.67 -17.66 -7.45
CA SER A 42 11.26 -17.33 -8.82
C SER A 42 10.74 -15.90 -8.98
N PHE A 43 10.13 -15.33 -7.94
CA PHE A 43 9.72 -13.92 -7.96
C PHE A 43 10.92 -13.00 -7.84
N ALA A 44 11.85 -13.30 -6.93
CA ALA A 44 13.07 -12.50 -6.76
C ALA A 44 13.94 -12.51 -8.03
N GLU A 45 14.07 -13.67 -8.69
CA GLU A 45 14.76 -13.78 -9.98
C GLU A 45 14.11 -12.90 -11.05
N GLN A 46 12.78 -12.99 -11.22
CA GLN A 46 12.06 -12.19 -12.20
C GLN A 46 12.09 -10.69 -11.88
N LEU A 47 12.04 -10.31 -10.60
CA LEU A 47 12.17 -8.91 -10.15
C LEU A 47 13.57 -8.33 -10.36
N SER A 48 14.60 -9.16 -10.55
CA SER A 48 15.94 -8.69 -10.90
C SER A 48 16.02 -8.04 -12.30
N PHE A 49 14.97 -8.23 -13.11
CA PHE A 49 14.78 -7.57 -14.40
C PHE A 49 13.82 -6.38 -14.33
N ALA A 50 13.42 -5.94 -13.14
CA ALA A 50 12.58 -4.76 -12.97
C ALA A 50 13.41 -3.45 -13.10
N PRO A 51 12.85 -2.37 -13.66
CA PRO A 51 11.48 -2.27 -14.19
C PRO A 51 11.31 -3.06 -15.50
N ALA A 52 10.17 -3.74 -15.66
CA ALA A 52 9.88 -4.52 -16.86
C ALA A 52 9.70 -3.67 -18.12
N GLU A 53 9.22 -2.43 -17.96
CA GLU A 53 9.09 -1.42 -19.02
C GLU A 53 9.66 -0.08 -18.53
N GLU A 54 10.13 0.75 -19.45
CA GLU A 54 10.66 2.08 -19.11
C GLU A 54 9.57 3.00 -18.53
N GLY A 55 9.99 3.86 -17.59
CA GLY A 55 9.10 4.82 -16.95
C GLY A 55 8.74 5.98 -17.87
N LYS A 56 7.46 6.17 -18.15
CA LYS A 56 6.95 7.32 -18.89
C LYS A 56 6.76 8.53 -17.96
N ILE A 57 7.47 9.62 -18.24
CA ILE A 57 7.30 10.88 -17.51
C ILE A 57 5.96 11.53 -17.87
N ILE A 58 5.23 12.01 -16.86
CA ILE A 58 4.00 12.79 -17.00
C ILE A 58 4.17 14.05 -16.13
N ASN A 59 4.58 15.15 -16.78
CA ASN A 59 4.84 16.46 -16.18
C ASN A 59 4.38 17.62 -17.09
N ASP A 60 3.39 17.35 -17.95
CA ASP A 60 2.85 18.28 -18.93
C ASP A 60 1.85 19.31 -18.35
N GLN A 61 1.69 19.30 -17.02
CA GLN A 61 0.79 20.16 -16.26
C GLN A 61 1.51 20.82 -15.08
N PRO A 62 1.06 22.01 -14.63
CA PRO A 62 1.65 22.71 -13.50
C PRO A 62 1.78 21.81 -12.26
N ASP A 63 2.95 21.86 -11.62
CA ASP A 63 3.28 21.17 -10.37
C ASP A 63 3.18 19.63 -10.40
N LEU A 64 2.92 19.03 -11.55
CA LEU A 64 2.83 17.58 -11.72
C LEU A 64 4.20 17.00 -12.08
N ASP A 65 4.65 16.01 -11.31
CA ASP A 65 5.85 15.20 -11.60
C ASP A 65 5.54 13.75 -11.27
N LEU A 66 5.12 13.01 -12.32
CA LEU A 66 4.92 11.58 -12.26
C LEU A 66 5.89 10.83 -13.17
N VAL A 67 6.24 9.62 -12.76
CA VAL A 67 6.80 8.59 -13.65
C VAL A 67 5.88 7.36 -13.60
N TYR A 68 5.37 6.95 -14.75
CA TYR A 68 4.43 5.83 -14.86
C TYR A 68 5.08 4.63 -15.58
N TYR A 69 5.15 3.50 -14.89
CA TYR A 69 5.68 2.23 -15.39
C TYR A 69 4.51 1.28 -15.64
N GLN A 70 4.42 0.77 -16.88
CA GLN A 70 3.30 -0.06 -17.33
C GLN A 70 3.80 -1.31 -18.09
N PRO A 71 4.25 -2.37 -17.40
CA PRO A 71 4.35 -2.50 -15.95
C PRO A 71 5.77 -2.27 -15.40
N TYR A 72 5.88 -2.08 -14.09
CA TYR A 72 7.17 -2.18 -13.38
C TYR A 72 7.50 -3.63 -13.01
N ILE A 73 6.53 -4.33 -12.42
CA ILE A 73 6.66 -5.74 -12.04
C ILE A 73 6.34 -6.59 -13.27
N PRO A 74 7.21 -7.56 -13.65
CA PRO A 74 6.95 -8.40 -14.82
C PRO A 74 5.57 -9.06 -14.79
N SER A 75 4.86 -9.01 -15.93
CA SER A 75 3.53 -9.60 -16.05
C SER A 75 3.50 -11.11 -15.79
N SER A 76 4.63 -11.79 -15.98
CA SER A 76 4.83 -13.22 -15.68
C SER A 76 4.55 -13.57 -14.21
N ILE A 77 4.83 -12.64 -13.28
CA ILE A 77 4.68 -12.89 -11.83
C ILE A 77 3.58 -12.04 -11.18
N ALA A 78 3.07 -10.99 -11.83
CA ALA A 78 2.19 -10.01 -11.19
C ALA A 78 0.91 -10.63 -10.59
N ALA A 79 0.29 -11.62 -11.25
CA ALA A 79 -0.90 -12.29 -10.76
C ALA A 79 -0.63 -13.18 -9.54
N ASP A 80 0.51 -13.86 -9.53
CA ASP A 80 0.90 -14.75 -8.44
C ASP A 80 1.43 -13.96 -7.25
N MET A 81 2.13 -12.84 -7.49
CA MET A 81 2.54 -11.88 -6.46
C MET A 81 1.35 -11.22 -5.77
N PHE A 82 0.27 -10.91 -6.50
CA PHE A 82 -1.00 -10.46 -5.90
C PHE A 82 -1.53 -11.49 -4.90
N SER A 83 -1.64 -12.76 -5.31
CA SER A 83 -2.15 -13.84 -4.46
C SER A 83 -1.26 -14.04 -3.24
N PHE A 84 0.05 -14.12 -3.45
CA PHE A 84 1.07 -14.24 -2.41
C PHE A 84 0.95 -13.16 -1.34
N LEU A 85 0.95 -11.88 -1.72
CA LEU A 85 0.88 -10.78 -0.75
C LEU A 85 -0.47 -10.73 -0.03
N ARG A 86 -1.56 -11.09 -0.72
CA ARG A 86 -2.90 -11.13 -0.11
C ARG A 86 -3.00 -12.23 0.95
N GLU A 87 -2.39 -13.38 0.70
CA GLU A 87 -2.36 -14.52 1.62
C GLU A 87 -1.36 -14.32 2.77
N SER A 88 -0.23 -13.67 2.49
CA SER A 88 0.92 -13.59 3.41
C SER A 88 0.88 -12.42 4.39
N LEU A 89 0.11 -11.37 4.10
CA LEU A 89 0.14 -10.15 4.90
C LEU A 89 -0.99 -10.10 5.94
N PRO A 90 -0.71 -9.61 7.17
CA PRO A 90 -1.75 -9.26 8.11
C PRO A 90 -2.44 -7.97 7.66
N PHE A 91 -3.76 -7.92 7.73
CA PHE A 91 -4.56 -6.75 7.35
C PHE A 91 -5.44 -6.26 8.50
N TYR A 92 -5.87 -5.02 8.39
CA TYR A 92 -6.74 -4.35 9.35
C TYR A 92 -7.85 -3.62 8.60
N ARG A 93 -9.03 -3.53 9.21
CA ARG A 93 -10.12 -2.67 8.72
C ARG A 93 -10.35 -1.57 9.74
N VAL A 94 -9.53 -0.53 9.65
CA VAL A 94 -9.42 0.48 10.71
C VAL A 94 -10.70 1.29 10.80
N GLN A 95 -11.17 1.45 12.04
CA GLN A 95 -12.23 2.36 12.42
C GLN A 95 -11.63 3.47 13.28
N TYR A 96 -11.96 4.71 12.98
CA TYR A 96 -11.52 5.85 13.78
C TYR A 96 -12.60 6.91 13.85
N THR A 97 -12.56 7.72 14.91
CA THR A 97 -13.48 8.84 15.08
C THR A 97 -12.77 10.13 14.69
N ILE A 98 -13.39 10.90 13.80
CA ILE A 98 -12.99 12.27 13.52
C ILE A 98 -13.96 13.22 14.21
N LYS A 99 -13.42 14.17 14.97
CA LYS A 99 -14.18 15.26 15.56
C LYS A 99 -14.23 16.42 14.57
N ARG A 100 -15.42 16.85 14.19
CA ARG A 100 -15.65 18.06 13.38
C ARG A 100 -16.54 19.01 14.18
N GLY A 101 -15.91 19.93 14.91
CA GLY A 101 -16.59 20.77 15.88
C GLY A 101 -17.13 19.94 17.05
N THR A 102 -18.44 19.99 17.27
CA THR A 102 -19.14 19.23 18.33
C THR A 102 -19.58 17.83 17.90
N VAL A 103 -19.42 17.48 16.62
CA VAL A 103 -19.90 16.21 16.07
C VAL A 103 -18.75 15.22 15.94
N ASP A 104 -18.90 14.08 16.60
CA ASP A 104 -18.02 12.92 16.44
C ASP A 104 -18.56 12.05 15.30
N THR A 105 -17.77 11.86 14.24
CA THR A 105 -18.13 10.99 13.11
C THR A 105 -17.24 9.75 13.13
N GLN A 106 -17.85 8.57 13.22
CA GLN A 106 -17.13 7.31 13.07
C GLN A 106 -16.89 7.01 11.59
N ILE A 107 -15.62 6.81 11.23
CA ILE A 107 -15.20 6.46 9.88
C ILE A 107 -14.73 5.00 9.86
N ASN A 108 -15.30 4.25 8.93
CA ASN A 108 -14.83 2.92 8.57
C ASN A 108 -13.98 3.05 7.32
N THR A 109 -12.69 2.72 7.42
CA THR A 109 -11.80 2.72 6.27
C THR A 109 -12.35 1.72 5.23
N PRO A 110 -12.75 2.18 4.02
CA PRO A 110 -13.45 1.34 3.05
C PRO A 110 -12.45 0.56 2.20
N ARG A 111 -11.55 -0.15 2.88
CA ARG A 111 -10.50 -1.03 2.36
C ARG A 111 -9.75 -1.63 3.55
N TYR A 112 -9.04 -2.72 3.32
CA TYR A 112 -8.11 -3.29 4.28
C TYR A 112 -6.75 -2.61 4.16
N THR A 113 -6.05 -2.43 5.28
CA THR A 113 -4.75 -1.74 5.32
C THR A 113 -3.76 -2.50 6.18
N THR A 114 -2.48 -2.30 5.92
CA THR A 114 -1.39 -2.72 6.81
C THR A 114 -0.18 -1.85 6.54
N VAL A 115 0.58 -1.50 7.58
CA VAL A 115 1.76 -0.63 7.42
C VAL A 115 2.99 -1.20 8.12
N PHE A 116 4.16 -1.02 7.51
CA PHE A 116 5.45 -1.45 8.03
C PHE A 116 6.45 -0.30 7.95
N GLY A 117 7.46 -0.32 8.81
CA GLY A 117 8.50 0.70 8.87
C GLY A 117 8.42 1.57 10.12
N VAL A 118 9.38 2.50 10.18
CA VAL A 118 9.58 3.49 11.23
C VAL A 118 10.19 4.75 10.61
N ASP A 119 9.92 5.90 11.21
CA ASP A 119 10.39 7.18 10.70
C ASP A 119 11.90 7.35 10.86
N ALA A 120 12.46 8.36 10.17
CA ALA A 120 13.89 8.58 10.05
C ALA A 120 14.62 8.86 11.37
N THR A 121 13.91 9.10 12.48
CA THR A 121 14.55 9.24 13.80
C THR A 121 14.96 7.90 14.42
N SER A 122 14.45 6.77 13.92
CA SER A 122 14.80 5.43 14.39
C SER A 122 15.10 4.48 13.22
N ARG A 123 15.74 3.35 13.50
CA ARG A 123 15.88 2.24 12.55
C ARG A 123 15.85 0.89 13.28
N PHE A 124 15.50 -0.16 12.55
CA PHE A 124 15.63 -1.53 13.04
C PHE A 124 17.07 -2.02 12.83
N THR A 125 17.62 -2.77 13.79
CA THR A 125 18.85 -3.54 13.62
C THR A 125 18.58 -4.80 12.80
N VAL A 126 19.64 -5.54 12.47
CA VAL A 126 19.53 -6.85 11.81
C VAL A 126 18.71 -7.84 12.64
N ASP A 127 18.80 -7.75 13.97
CA ASP A 127 18.04 -8.59 14.91
C ASP A 127 16.59 -8.09 15.13
N GLY A 128 16.22 -6.96 14.52
CA GLY A 128 14.89 -6.36 14.64
C GLY A 128 14.73 -5.41 15.83
N ASP A 129 15.78 -5.13 16.59
CA ASP A 129 15.69 -4.17 17.70
C ASP A 129 15.58 -2.73 17.18
N LEU A 130 14.78 -1.91 17.86
CA LEU A 130 14.60 -0.51 17.49
C LEU A 130 15.64 0.38 18.18
N ILE A 131 16.45 1.07 17.39
CA ILE A 131 17.49 1.99 17.86
C ILE A 131 17.28 3.40 17.29
N ASP A 132 17.75 4.40 18.03
CA ASP A 132 17.81 5.78 17.57
C ASP A 132 18.77 5.89 16.38
N ALA A 133 18.31 6.52 15.29
CA ALA A 133 19.06 6.53 14.05
C ALA A 133 20.38 7.31 14.15
N SER A 134 20.42 8.34 14.99
CA SER A 134 21.59 9.22 15.12
C SER A 134 22.65 8.65 16.07
N SER A 135 22.23 8.12 17.21
CA SER A 135 23.12 7.69 18.29
C SER A 135 23.42 6.19 18.28
N GLY A 136 22.62 5.39 17.57
CA GLY A 136 22.71 3.94 17.55
C GLY A 136 22.32 3.26 18.87
N ARG A 137 21.80 4.02 19.83
CA ARG A 137 21.40 3.50 21.14
C ARG A 137 19.96 2.98 21.09
N PRO A 138 19.58 2.04 21.97
CA PRO A 138 18.18 1.61 22.10
C PRO A 138 17.23 2.79 22.27
N VAL A 139 16.09 2.76 21.57
CA VAL A 139 15.08 3.80 21.76
C VAL A 139 14.55 3.79 23.20
N LYS A 140 14.23 4.97 23.71
CA LYS A 140 13.67 5.10 25.07
C LYS A 140 12.35 4.35 25.16
N LYS A 141 12.07 3.70 26.31
CA LYS A 141 10.78 3.07 26.56
C LYS A 141 9.66 4.13 26.42
N GLY A 142 8.61 3.80 25.66
CA GLY A 142 7.52 4.74 25.36
C GLY A 142 7.86 5.79 24.29
N GLN A 143 8.98 5.63 23.58
CA GLN A 143 9.31 6.48 22.42
C GLN A 143 8.20 6.45 21.38
N TYR A 144 7.52 5.32 21.18
CA TYR A 144 6.33 5.20 20.34
C TYR A 144 5.15 4.70 21.16
N ARG A 145 3.94 5.22 20.87
CA ARG A 145 2.67 4.73 21.44
C ARG A 145 2.20 3.48 20.70
N CYS A 146 2.50 3.41 19.40
CA CYS A 146 2.32 2.21 18.59
C CYS A 146 3.49 1.22 18.78
N ARG A 147 3.38 0.08 18.11
CA ARG A 147 4.45 -0.93 18.00
C ARG A 147 4.96 -0.96 16.55
N PRO A 148 5.98 -0.16 16.22
CA PRO A 148 6.59 -0.21 14.90
C PRO A 148 7.08 -1.64 14.58
N ARG A 149 7.04 -2.00 13.31
CA ARG A 149 7.48 -3.29 12.80
C ARG A 149 8.36 -3.11 11.57
N PRO A 150 9.41 -3.91 11.40
CA PRO A 150 10.27 -3.81 10.23
C PRO A 150 9.48 -4.07 8.95
N ILE A 151 10.02 -3.65 7.81
CA ILE A 151 9.45 -4.00 6.51
C ILE A 151 9.83 -5.47 6.24
N PRO A 152 8.87 -6.39 6.04
CA PRO A 152 9.18 -7.79 5.80
C PRO A 152 9.94 -7.92 4.47
N GLN A 153 10.81 -8.92 4.37
CA GLN A 153 11.72 -9.11 3.23
C GLN A 153 10.99 -9.03 1.89
N CYS A 154 9.76 -9.56 1.80
CA CYS A 154 9.02 -9.58 0.56
C CYS A 154 8.58 -8.20 0.06
N LEU A 155 8.37 -7.24 0.97
CA LEU A 155 8.11 -5.83 0.64
C LEU A 155 9.42 -5.03 0.57
N ASP A 156 10.43 -5.40 1.36
CA ASP A 156 11.72 -4.71 1.41
C ASP A 156 12.55 -4.90 0.12
N HIS A 157 12.41 -6.07 -0.52
CA HIS A 157 13.00 -6.34 -1.81
C HIS A 157 12.46 -5.37 -2.89
N LEU A 158 11.13 -5.18 -2.93
CA LEU A 158 10.53 -4.17 -3.80
C LEU A 158 11.04 -2.76 -3.47
N ARG A 159 11.08 -2.39 -2.17
CA ARG A 159 11.58 -1.09 -1.72
C ARG A 159 12.98 -0.83 -2.28
N THR A 160 13.90 -1.78 -2.10
CA THR A 160 15.30 -1.66 -2.53
C THR A 160 15.42 -1.48 -4.05
N LEU A 161 14.64 -2.23 -4.84
CA LEU A 161 14.57 -2.06 -6.29
C LEU A 161 14.03 -0.69 -6.69
N THR A 162 12.98 -0.21 -5.99
CA THR A 162 12.42 1.12 -6.21
C THR A 162 13.45 2.20 -5.93
N GLU A 163 14.18 2.12 -4.82
CA GLU A 163 15.24 3.08 -4.47
C GLU A 163 16.33 3.10 -5.54
N GLY A 164 16.78 1.92 -6.00
CA GLY A 164 17.77 1.81 -7.07
C GLY A 164 17.30 2.41 -8.40
N THR A 165 16.03 2.23 -8.77
CA THR A 165 15.49 2.72 -10.05
C THR A 165 15.13 4.20 -10.01
N SER A 166 14.66 4.72 -8.86
CA SER A 166 14.17 6.09 -8.73
C SER A 166 15.19 7.09 -8.20
N GLY A 167 16.22 6.61 -7.49
CA GLY A 167 17.16 7.44 -6.72
C GLY A 167 16.58 7.99 -5.41
N GLU A 168 15.34 7.65 -5.08
CA GLU A 168 14.67 8.07 -3.85
C GLU A 168 14.97 7.10 -2.70
N THR A 169 14.60 7.47 -1.47
CA THR A 169 14.73 6.61 -0.29
C THR A 169 13.41 6.52 0.45
N PHE A 170 13.11 5.35 1.01
CA PHE A 170 11.86 5.06 1.69
C PHE A 170 12.11 4.32 3.00
N ASN A 171 11.29 4.58 4.02
CA ASN A 171 11.36 3.91 5.33
C ASN A 171 9.99 3.43 5.83
N PHE A 172 8.94 3.65 5.04
CA PHE A 172 7.59 3.20 5.30
C PHE A 172 6.98 2.49 4.10
N CYS A 173 6.23 1.44 4.36
CA CYS A 173 5.45 0.69 3.38
C CYS A 173 4.01 0.56 3.86
N LEU A 174 3.08 1.25 3.20
CA LEU A 174 1.64 1.10 3.42
C LEU A 174 1.04 0.26 2.29
N VAL A 175 0.41 -0.84 2.67
CA VAL A 175 -0.32 -1.72 1.76
C VAL A 175 -1.82 -1.51 1.97
N ASN A 176 -2.54 -1.27 0.88
CA ASN A 176 -4.00 -1.20 0.85
C ASN A 176 -4.53 -2.38 0.03
N TYR A 177 -5.46 -3.14 0.57
CA TYR A 177 -6.21 -4.18 -0.14
C TYR A 177 -7.67 -3.74 -0.31
N TYR A 178 -8.05 -3.53 -1.57
CA TYR A 178 -9.41 -3.26 -2.00
C TYR A 178 -10.04 -4.61 -2.36
N ALA A 179 -10.98 -5.08 -1.56
CA ALA A 179 -11.56 -6.42 -1.74
C ALA A 179 -12.43 -6.50 -3.00
N ASP A 180 -13.10 -5.41 -3.34
CA ASP A 180 -13.98 -5.28 -4.50
C ASP A 180 -14.03 -3.82 -5.02
N GLY A 181 -14.89 -3.57 -6.01
CA GLY A 181 -15.12 -2.24 -6.56
C GLY A 181 -15.86 -1.28 -5.63
N LYS A 182 -16.40 -1.72 -4.49
CA LYS A 182 -17.02 -0.85 -3.49
C LYS A 182 -15.95 -0.20 -2.61
N ASP A 183 -14.84 -0.88 -2.36
CA ASP A 183 -13.71 -0.31 -1.65
C ASP A 183 -13.07 0.84 -2.46
N ASN A 184 -12.69 1.92 -1.79
CA ASN A 184 -12.26 3.17 -2.43
C ASN A 184 -11.37 4.03 -1.52
N ILE A 185 -10.85 5.12 -2.07
CA ILE A 185 -10.27 6.22 -1.30
C ILE A 185 -10.66 7.53 -1.98
N SER A 186 -11.21 8.46 -1.20
CA SER A 186 -11.61 9.78 -1.70
C SER A 186 -10.39 10.63 -2.09
N TYR A 187 -10.64 11.74 -2.77
CA TYR A 187 -9.58 12.70 -3.11
C TYR A 187 -8.83 13.17 -1.85
N HIS A 188 -7.52 12.99 -1.87
CA HIS A 188 -6.57 13.41 -0.82
C HIS A 188 -5.19 13.66 -1.45
N SER A 189 -4.28 14.21 -0.68
CA SER A 189 -2.86 14.30 -1.02
C SER A 189 -2.05 13.71 0.11
N ASP A 190 -0.87 13.17 -0.21
CA ASP A 190 0.11 12.74 0.80
C ASP A 190 0.99 13.96 1.17
N ASP A 191 0.37 15.00 1.76
CA ASP A 191 1.01 16.28 2.10
C ASP A 191 1.18 16.48 3.62
N GLU A 192 1.17 15.39 4.38
CA GLU A 192 1.39 15.46 5.81
C GLU A 192 2.80 15.96 6.13
N ARG A 193 2.91 16.91 7.07
CA ARG A 193 4.17 17.56 7.45
C ARG A 193 5.29 16.59 7.82
N PHE A 194 4.94 15.40 8.30
CA PHE A 194 5.94 14.39 8.68
C PHE A 194 6.63 13.73 7.48
N LEU A 195 6.17 13.94 6.24
CA LEU A 195 6.82 13.46 5.03
C LEU A 195 7.92 14.41 4.51
N GLY A 196 8.02 15.61 5.08
CA GLY A 196 8.94 16.64 4.59
C GLY A 196 8.42 17.37 3.34
N PRO A 197 9.21 18.31 2.80
CA PRO A 197 8.86 19.00 1.55
C PRO A 197 8.99 18.07 0.35
N ASP A 198 8.09 18.23 -0.62
CA ASP A 198 8.10 17.55 -1.93
C ASP A 198 8.37 16.04 -1.86
N PRO A 199 7.57 15.26 -1.09
CA PRO A 199 7.87 13.86 -0.84
C PRO A 199 7.71 13.01 -2.10
N ALA A 200 8.61 12.04 -2.26
CA ALA A 200 8.48 10.96 -3.22
C ALA A 200 7.58 9.85 -2.69
N ILE A 201 6.62 9.41 -3.50
CA ILE A 201 5.69 8.33 -3.20
C ILE A 201 5.72 7.33 -4.36
N ALA A 202 6.21 6.12 -4.12
CA ALA A 202 6.17 5.04 -5.12
C ALA A 202 4.98 4.12 -4.86
N SER A 203 4.07 3.99 -5.83
CA SER A 203 2.79 3.30 -5.69
C SER A 203 2.63 2.17 -6.71
N TYR A 204 2.80 0.94 -6.26
CA TYR A 204 2.59 -0.28 -7.04
C TYR A 204 1.13 -0.73 -7.01
N SER A 205 0.64 -1.32 -8.09
CA SER A 205 -0.69 -1.90 -8.22
C SER A 205 -0.62 -3.37 -8.64
N LEU A 206 -1.36 -4.24 -7.97
CA LEU A 206 -1.45 -5.67 -8.27
C LEU A 206 -2.92 -6.12 -8.23
N GLY A 207 -3.33 -7.02 -9.12
CA GLY A 207 -4.71 -7.50 -9.23
C GLY A 207 -5.60 -6.61 -10.13
N ALA A 208 -6.82 -6.33 -9.67
CA ALA A 208 -7.84 -5.66 -10.48
C ALA A 208 -7.42 -4.26 -10.96
N LYS A 209 -7.70 -3.94 -12.23
CA LYS A 209 -7.39 -2.62 -12.80
C LYS A 209 -8.30 -1.55 -12.20
N ARG A 210 -7.73 -0.45 -11.71
CA ARG A 210 -8.47 0.69 -11.14
C ARG A 210 -7.97 2.02 -11.68
N ASP A 211 -8.90 2.94 -11.84
CA ASP A 211 -8.58 4.26 -12.36
C ASP A 211 -8.06 5.11 -11.20
N PHE A 212 -6.82 5.59 -11.32
CA PHE A 212 -6.23 6.56 -10.41
C PHE A 212 -6.52 7.95 -10.93
N LEU A 213 -7.45 8.63 -10.27
CA LEU A 213 -7.90 9.96 -10.70
C LEU A 213 -7.11 11.02 -9.97
N MET A 214 -6.62 12.01 -10.71
CA MET A 214 -5.92 13.16 -10.16
C MET A 214 -6.59 14.46 -10.60
N LYS A 215 -6.63 15.44 -9.70
CA LYS A 215 -7.07 16.81 -10.01
C LYS A 215 -6.25 17.81 -9.20
N HIS A 216 -5.98 18.96 -9.80
CA HIS A 216 -5.28 20.03 -9.10
C HIS A 216 -6.15 20.60 -7.96
N LYS A 217 -5.52 21.03 -6.87
CA LYS A 217 -6.18 21.73 -5.75
C LYS A 217 -6.70 23.09 -6.25
N PRO A 218 -7.82 23.59 -5.73
CA PRO A 218 -8.25 24.95 -6.05
C PRO A 218 -7.16 25.94 -5.59
N PRO A 219 -6.93 27.02 -6.34
CA PRO A 219 -6.00 28.06 -5.91
C PRO A 219 -6.43 28.60 -4.54
N ALA A 220 -5.45 28.90 -3.69
CA ALA A 220 -5.74 29.56 -2.43
C ALA A 220 -6.41 30.91 -2.71
N PRO A 221 -7.42 31.33 -1.91
CA PRO A 221 -7.99 32.66 -2.04
C PRO A 221 -6.87 33.70 -1.86
N SER A 222 -6.50 34.35 -2.96
CA SER A 222 -5.41 35.32 -3.06
C SER A 222 -6.00 36.70 -3.34
N THR A 223 -5.44 37.74 -2.69
CA THR A 223 -5.73 39.17 -2.91
C THR A 223 -5.03 39.75 -4.14
N ALA A 224 -4.27 38.95 -4.88
CA ALA A 224 -3.56 39.36 -6.09
C ALA A 224 -4.11 38.65 -7.33
N THR A 225 -4.23 39.40 -8.42
CA THR A 225 -4.67 38.95 -9.75
C THR A 225 -3.69 37.87 -10.25
N PRO A 226 -4.14 36.62 -10.51
CA PRO A 226 -3.25 35.61 -11.06
C PRO A 226 -2.84 36.00 -12.48
N ALA A 227 -1.55 35.81 -12.80
CA ALA A 227 -1.13 35.76 -14.20
C ALA A 227 -1.91 34.64 -14.94
N PRO A 228 -2.14 34.74 -16.26
CA PRO A 228 -2.84 33.71 -17.00
C PRO A 228 -1.99 32.42 -17.03
N VAL A 229 -2.29 31.50 -16.12
CA VAL A 229 -1.74 30.13 -16.12
C VAL A 229 -2.78 29.23 -16.79
N LYS A 230 -2.33 28.35 -17.68
CA LYS A 230 -3.17 27.30 -18.28
C LYS A 230 -3.85 26.51 -17.16
N GLU A 231 -5.17 26.46 -17.16
CA GLU A 231 -5.92 25.71 -16.14
C GLU A 231 -5.51 24.22 -16.18
N PRO A 232 -5.10 23.64 -15.03
CA PRO A 232 -4.80 22.22 -14.94
C PRO A 232 -6.04 21.38 -15.24
N LYS A 233 -5.89 20.35 -16.07
CA LYS A 233 -6.93 19.40 -16.43
C LYS A 233 -6.85 18.16 -15.53
N PRO A 234 -7.99 17.61 -15.07
CA PRO A 234 -8.01 16.32 -14.40
C PRO A 234 -7.33 15.23 -15.25
N LEU A 235 -6.63 14.32 -14.57
CA LEU A 235 -5.89 13.22 -15.17
C LEU A 235 -6.47 11.89 -14.66
N THR A 236 -6.54 10.90 -15.54
CA THR A 236 -6.89 9.51 -15.19
C THR A 236 -5.73 8.60 -15.60
N VAL A 237 -5.16 7.89 -14.65
CA VAL A 237 -4.12 6.88 -14.90
C VAL A 237 -4.70 5.49 -14.61
N PRO A 238 -4.94 4.64 -15.63
CA PRO A 238 -5.52 3.31 -15.43
C PRO A 238 -4.46 2.31 -14.93
N LEU A 239 -4.45 2.03 -13.63
CA LEU A 239 -3.46 1.16 -12.98
C LEU A 239 -3.90 -0.30 -13.01
N GLY A 240 -3.24 -1.12 -13.83
CA GLY A 240 -3.35 -2.56 -13.90
C GLY A 240 -2.38 -3.31 -12.98
N SER A 241 -2.37 -4.63 -13.10
CA SER A 241 -1.49 -5.49 -12.30
C SER A 241 -0.05 -5.40 -12.80
N GLY A 242 0.86 -5.04 -11.89
CA GLY A 242 2.28 -4.84 -12.12
C GLY A 242 2.68 -3.39 -12.37
N ASP A 243 1.69 -2.50 -12.56
CA ASP A 243 1.94 -1.08 -12.84
C ASP A 243 2.45 -0.35 -11.59
N MET A 244 3.29 0.66 -11.78
CA MET A 244 3.78 1.54 -10.72
C MET A 244 3.68 3.01 -11.15
N VAL A 245 3.20 3.87 -10.26
CA VAL A 245 3.33 5.33 -10.40
C VAL A 245 4.26 5.84 -9.31
N LEU A 246 5.30 6.57 -9.72
CA LEU A 246 6.12 7.40 -8.84
C LEU A 246 5.55 8.82 -8.89
N MET A 247 5.22 9.40 -7.73
CA MET A 247 4.81 10.80 -7.60
C MET A 247 5.89 11.56 -6.84
N ARG A 248 6.34 12.71 -7.35
CA ARG A 248 7.43 13.50 -6.73
C ARG A 248 7.18 15.00 -6.80
N GLY A 249 8.15 15.77 -6.32
CA GLY A 249 8.16 17.21 -6.43
C GLY A 249 6.93 17.81 -5.77
N LYS A 250 6.38 18.83 -6.42
CA LYS A 250 5.23 19.57 -5.92
C LYS A 250 3.89 18.85 -6.09
N THR A 251 3.90 17.59 -6.55
CA THR A 251 2.67 16.84 -6.85
C THR A 251 1.79 16.73 -5.61
N GLN A 252 2.31 16.30 -4.46
CA GLN A 252 1.48 16.15 -3.26
C GLN A 252 0.99 17.50 -2.71
N ALA A 253 1.80 18.56 -2.86
CA ALA A 253 1.42 19.90 -2.43
C ALA A 253 0.24 20.46 -3.25
N ASN A 254 0.13 20.13 -4.54
CA ASN A 254 -0.80 20.80 -5.47
C ASN A 254 -1.85 19.89 -6.11
N TRP A 255 -1.69 18.56 -6.07
CA TRP A 255 -2.60 17.60 -6.70
C TRP A 255 -3.26 16.69 -5.68
N LEU A 256 -4.56 16.51 -5.81
CA LEU A 256 -5.34 15.50 -5.12
C LEU A 256 -5.44 14.25 -5.99
N HIS A 257 -5.45 13.08 -5.36
CA HIS A 257 -5.63 11.80 -6.02
C HIS A 257 -6.64 10.89 -5.31
N SER A 258 -7.26 9.97 -6.06
CA SER A 258 -8.29 9.06 -5.55
C SER A 258 -8.36 7.74 -6.32
N ILE A 259 -8.96 6.73 -5.68
CA ILE A 259 -9.41 5.48 -6.33
C ILE A 259 -10.93 5.42 -6.13
N PRO A 260 -11.75 5.78 -7.15
CA PRO A 260 -13.21 5.81 -7.05
C PRO A 260 -13.79 4.40 -7.06
N ARG A 261 -15.04 4.24 -6.60
CA ARG A 261 -15.77 2.96 -6.72
C ARG A 261 -15.87 2.53 -8.19
N ARG A 262 -15.83 1.22 -8.44
CA ARG A 262 -15.90 0.62 -9.79
C ARG A 262 -17.03 -0.41 -9.85
N ALA A 263 -17.69 -0.48 -11.00
CA ALA A 263 -18.65 -1.53 -11.36
C ALA A 263 -18.09 -2.40 -12.51
N GLY A 264 -18.78 -3.48 -12.85
CA GLY A 264 -18.36 -4.43 -13.91
C GLY A 264 -17.48 -5.57 -13.42
N ASP A 265 -16.85 -6.30 -14.33
CA ASP A 265 -16.14 -7.54 -13.98
C ASP A 265 -14.87 -7.33 -13.17
N GLU A 266 -14.13 -6.24 -13.44
CA GLU A 266 -12.99 -5.85 -12.61
C GLU A 266 -13.39 -5.54 -11.16
N ALA A 267 -14.63 -5.10 -10.92
CA ALA A 267 -15.12 -4.82 -9.57
C ALA A 267 -15.29 -6.08 -8.70
N LYS A 268 -15.30 -7.27 -9.29
CA LYS A 268 -15.41 -8.56 -8.58
C LYS A 268 -14.05 -9.11 -8.15
N LYS A 269 -12.96 -8.46 -8.56
CA LYS A 269 -11.57 -8.87 -8.30
C LYS A 269 -10.95 -7.96 -7.25
N GLY A 270 -10.08 -8.52 -6.41
CA GLY A 270 -9.32 -7.75 -5.43
C GLY A 270 -8.17 -6.98 -6.07
N ARG A 271 -7.75 -5.87 -5.44
CA ARG A 271 -6.57 -5.07 -5.81
C ARG A 271 -5.70 -4.81 -4.59
N ILE A 272 -4.40 -5.07 -4.70
CA ILE A 272 -3.39 -4.62 -3.74
C ILE A 272 -2.71 -3.37 -4.28
N ASN A 273 -2.46 -2.42 -3.38
CA ASN A 273 -1.67 -1.23 -3.64
C ASN A 273 -0.58 -1.10 -2.57
N ILE A 274 0.68 -1.07 -2.99
CA ILE A 274 1.84 -0.93 -2.11
C ILE A 274 2.39 0.46 -2.31
N THR A 275 2.48 1.25 -1.25
CA THR A 275 2.97 2.63 -1.29
C THR A 275 4.16 2.81 -0.37
N PHE A 276 5.31 3.10 -0.97
CA PHE A 276 6.53 3.44 -0.24
C PHE A 276 6.63 4.95 -0.02
N ARG A 277 7.03 5.32 1.19
CA ARG A 277 7.13 6.72 1.64
C ARG A 277 8.32 6.90 2.57
N LYS A 278 8.70 8.16 2.80
CA LYS A 278 9.71 8.55 3.78
C LYS A 278 9.11 9.42 4.88
N ALA A 279 8.83 8.84 6.05
CA ALA A 279 8.48 9.63 7.22
C ALA A 279 9.75 10.17 7.89
N MET A 280 9.80 11.46 8.11
CA MET A 280 10.97 12.19 8.63
C MET A 280 11.00 12.24 10.15
N VAL A 281 9.84 12.19 10.80
CA VAL A 281 9.71 12.40 12.25
C VAL A 281 8.74 11.41 12.88
N LYS A 282 8.91 11.19 14.20
CA LYS A 282 8.07 10.32 15.04
C LYS A 282 6.57 10.44 14.76
N GLY A 283 6.07 11.66 14.55
CA GLY A 283 4.66 11.91 14.28
C GLY A 283 4.13 11.12 13.08
N GLY A 284 4.97 10.84 12.07
CA GLY A 284 4.60 10.02 10.93
C GLY A 284 4.39 8.55 11.29
N THR A 285 5.27 7.99 12.13
CA THR A 285 5.08 6.64 12.67
C THR A 285 3.77 6.54 13.44
N GLU A 286 3.52 7.45 14.38
CA GLU A 286 2.28 7.42 15.16
C GLU A 286 1.03 7.54 14.27
N ASN A 287 1.06 8.45 13.29
CA ASN A 287 -0.04 8.65 12.35
C ASN A 287 -0.31 7.39 11.51
N TYR A 288 0.72 6.83 10.87
CA TYR A 288 0.55 5.67 10.01
C TYR A 288 -0.03 4.48 10.75
N TYR A 289 0.50 4.15 11.93
CA TYR A 289 -0.04 3.03 12.71
C TYR A 289 -1.43 3.31 13.24
N GLN A 290 -1.73 4.54 13.69
CA GLN A 290 -3.06 4.87 14.18
C GLN A 290 -4.15 4.73 13.12
N TYR A 291 -3.90 5.17 11.88
CA TYR A 291 -4.91 5.18 10.82
C TYR A 291 -4.90 3.95 9.91
N ASN A 292 -3.85 3.11 9.95
CA ASN A 292 -3.73 1.93 9.07
C ASN A 292 -3.65 0.58 9.82
N VAL A 293 -3.54 0.61 11.16
CA VAL A 293 -3.65 -0.56 12.05
C VAL A 293 -4.72 -0.29 13.11
N GLY A 294 -4.60 0.83 13.81
CA GLY A 294 -5.51 1.22 14.89
C GLY A 294 -5.53 0.21 16.04
N GLY A 295 -6.66 0.16 16.76
CA GLY A 295 -6.94 -0.87 17.78
C GLY A 295 -7.79 -2.04 17.24
N GLY A 296 -7.90 -2.17 15.91
CA GLY A 296 -8.76 -3.16 15.28
C GLY A 296 -8.20 -4.57 15.31
N ARG A 297 -9.08 -5.57 15.09
CA ARG A 297 -8.67 -6.97 14.94
C ARG A 297 -7.83 -7.18 13.68
N VAL A 298 -6.93 -8.16 13.73
CA VAL A 298 -6.17 -8.64 12.58
C VAL A 298 -7.08 -9.47 11.67
N TRP A 299 -6.91 -9.30 10.37
CA TRP A 299 -7.58 -10.07 9.31
C TRP A 299 -6.53 -10.73 8.42
N ARG A 300 -6.89 -11.87 7.86
CA ARG A 300 -6.09 -12.56 6.84
C ARG A 300 -6.99 -13.01 5.71
N TRP A 301 -6.41 -13.23 4.53
CA TRP A 301 -7.13 -13.88 3.45
C TRP A 301 -7.26 -15.38 3.70
N SER A 302 -8.44 -15.92 3.44
CA SER A 302 -8.73 -17.35 3.39
C SER A 302 -9.37 -17.65 2.03
N GLU A 303 -8.84 -18.66 1.33
CA GLU A 303 -9.36 -19.04 0.03
C GLU A 303 -10.79 -19.57 0.16
N GLY A 304 -11.71 -19.04 -0.65
CA GLY A 304 -13.14 -19.38 -0.60
C GLY A 304 -13.96 -18.57 0.41
N GLU A 305 -13.38 -18.09 1.50
CA GLU A 305 -14.07 -17.29 2.53
C GLU A 305 -13.78 -15.78 2.44
N GLY A 306 -12.69 -15.40 1.79
CA GLY A 306 -12.26 -14.01 1.68
C GLY A 306 -11.48 -13.52 2.91
N MET A 307 -11.72 -12.28 3.32
CA MET A 307 -11.05 -11.75 4.52
C MET A 307 -11.74 -12.27 5.78
N VAL A 308 -11.03 -13.05 6.59
CA VAL A 308 -11.51 -13.61 7.86
C VAL A 308 -10.70 -13.05 9.04
N PRO A 309 -11.30 -12.89 10.22
CA PRO A 309 -10.57 -12.52 11.42
C PRO A 309 -9.49 -13.57 11.72
N TRP A 310 -8.26 -13.13 11.99
CA TRP A 310 -7.20 -14.03 12.43
C TRP A 310 -7.40 -14.36 13.91
N THR A 311 -7.31 -15.63 14.27
CA THR A 311 -7.31 -16.09 15.65
C THR A 311 -6.02 -16.86 15.95
N ASP A 312 -5.49 -16.77 17.18
CA ASP A 312 -4.28 -17.51 17.58
C ASP A 312 -4.43 -19.04 17.41
N LYS A 313 -5.67 -19.53 17.34
CA LYS A 313 -5.99 -20.95 17.10
C LYS A 313 -5.73 -21.42 15.67
N ASP A 314 -5.49 -20.48 14.74
CA ASP A 314 -5.23 -20.79 13.33
C ASP A 314 -3.76 -21.19 13.04
N GLY A 315 -2.93 -21.27 14.09
CA GLY A 315 -1.67 -22.05 14.19
C GLY A 315 -0.52 -21.68 13.25
N GLU A 316 0.70 -21.66 13.81
CA GLU A 316 1.93 -21.95 13.03
C GLU A 316 1.90 -23.36 12.44
#